data_AF-A0A9E5S2W0-F1
#
_entry.id   AF-A0A9E5S2W0-F1
#
_cell.length_a   1.000
_cell.length_b   1.000
_cell.length_c   1.000
_cell.angle_alpha   90.00
_cell.angle_beta   90.00
_cell.angle_gamma   90.00
#
_symmetry.space_group_name_H-M   'P 1'
#
loop_
_entity.id
_entity.type
_entity.pdbx_description
1 polymer ?
#
loop_
_entity_poly.entity_id
_entity_poly.type
_entity_poly.pdbx_seq_one_letter_code
_entity_poly.pdbx_strand_id
1 'polypeptide(L)'
;MENTRSRYFPYDKSIVINALYDTIEALGLRLDSSNSARGTLVVSDAQRTGNMRIALNIEGRTDQIRVDIFPEDSDRDITEIWSHIILDELSGTIQRALQRRDNR
;
A
#
# COMPACT_ATOMS: atom_id res chain seq x y z
N MET A 1 18.96 -7.62 8.96
CA MET A 1 18.40 -7.32 7.62
C MET A 1 17.00 -6.78 7.85
N GLU A 2 16.73 -5.55 7.42
CA GLU A 2 15.36 -5.01 7.40
C GLU A 2 14.57 -5.77 6.33
N ASN A 3 13.57 -6.56 6.74
CA ASN A 3 12.64 -7.22 5.83
C ASN A 3 11.61 -6.19 5.35
N THR A 4 12.06 -5.23 4.55
CA THR A 4 11.19 -4.28 3.87
C THR A 4 10.74 -4.92 2.56
N ARG A 5 9.44 -5.03 2.35
CA ARG A 5 8.87 -5.51 1.08
C ARG A 5 8.48 -4.31 0.25
N SER A 6 8.95 -4.28 -1.00
CA SER A 6 8.77 -3.13 -1.87
C SER A 6 8.39 -3.54 -3.29
N ARG A 7 7.53 -2.74 -3.93
CA ARG A 7 7.19 -2.90 -5.35
C ARG A 7 7.05 -1.53 -6.01
N TYR A 8 7.55 -1.44 -7.24
CA TYR A 8 7.38 -0.24 -8.07
C TYR A 8 6.09 -0.35 -8.88
N PHE A 9 5.38 0.76 -8.94
CA PHE A 9 4.13 0.93 -9.67
C PHE A 9 4.32 2.07 -10.68
N PRO A 10 4.30 1.79 -12.01
CA PRO A 10 4.53 2.78 -13.06
C PRO A 10 3.27 3.63 -13.31
N TYR A 11 2.79 4.29 -12.26
CA TYR A 11 1.57 5.09 -12.27
C TYR A 11 1.76 6.35 -11.43
N ASP A 12 0.96 7.38 -11.71
CA ASP A 12 0.95 8.60 -10.92
C ASP A 12 0.65 8.34 -9.44
N LYS A 13 1.25 9.16 -8.56
CA LYS A 13 1.00 9.11 -7.11
C LYS A 13 -0.48 9.09 -6.75
N SER A 14 -1.30 9.88 -7.44
CA SER A 14 -2.74 9.97 -7.19
C SER A 14 -3.45 8.64 -7.50
N ILE A 15 -3.06 7.95 -8.57
CA ILE A 15 -3.61 6.64 -8.94
C ILE A 15 -3.23 5.61 -7.88
N VAL A 16 -1.96 5.55 -7.51
CA VAL A 16 -1.46 4.58 -6.52
C VAL A 16 -2.08 4.82 -5.15
N ILE A 17 -2.19 6.07 -4.69
CA ILE A 17 -2.81 6.40 -3.40
C ILE A 17 -4.30 6.03 -3.37
N ASN A 18 -5.06 6.40 -4.40
CA ASN A 18 -6.49 6.09 -4.42
C ASN A 18 -6.72 4.57 -4.45
N ALA A 19 -5.98 3.86 -5.31
CA ALA A 19 -6.05 2.42 -5.36
C ALA A 19 -5.59 1.74 -4.06
N LEU A 20 -4.65 2.34 -3.33
CA LEU A 20 -4.22 1.85 -2.03
C LEU A 20 -5.31 1.99 -0.97
N TYR A 21 -6.05 3.11 -0.95
CA TYR A 21 -7.21 3.23 -0.06
C TYR A 21 -8.29 2.19 -0.38
N ASP A 22 -8.62 2.01 -1.66
CA ASP A 22 -9.57 0.99 -2.13
C ASP A 22 -9.08 -0.43 -1.77
N THR A 23 -7.77 -0.68 -1.84
CA THR A 23 -7.14 -1.96 -1.48
C THR A 23 -7.24 -2.23 0.02
N ILE A 24 -6.96 -1.23 0.86
CA ILE A 24 -7.09 -1.34 2.32
C ILE A 24 -8.54 -1.70 2.69
N GLU A 25 -9.51 -1.03 2.07
CA GLU A 25 -10.94 -1.32 2.28
C GLU A 25 -11.31 -2.72 1.79
N ALA A 26 -10.89 -3.12 0.58
CA ALA A 26 -11.19 -4.42 -0.01
C ALA A 26 -10.63 -5.59 0.81
N LEU A 27 -9.47 -5.40 1.43
CA LEU A 27 -8.83 -6.40 2.30
C LEU A 27 -9.39 -6.40 3.73
N GLY A 28 -10.29 -5.48 4.08
CA GLY A 28 -10.81 -5.32 5.44
C GLY A 28 -9.76 -4.86 6.44
N LEU A 29 -8.67 -4.25 5.95
CA LEU A 29 -7.66 -3.62 6.79
C LEU A 29 -8.19 -2.29 7.33
N ARG A 30 -7.73 -1.92 8.52
CA ARG A 30 -8.10 -0.63 9.13
C ARG A 30 -6.98 0.35 8.88
N LEU A 31 -7.34 1.54 8.40
CA LEU A 31 -6.44 2.68 8.35
C LEU A 31 -6.42 3.35 9.72
N ASP A 32 -5.31 3.24 10.43
CA ASP A 32 -5.16 3.86 11.75
C ASP A 32 -4.65 5.31 11.64
N SER A 33 -3.73 5.58 10.71
CA SER A 33 -3.28 6.94 10.43
C SER A 33 -2.75 7.13 9.01
N SER A 34 -2.82 8.36 8.51
CA SER A 34 -2.27 8.76 7.22
C SER A 34 -1.48 10.05 7.35
N ASN A 35 -0.27 10.08 6.80
CA ASN A 35 0.54 11.28 6.65
C ASN A 35 0.79 11.53 5.16
N SER A 36 -0.08 12.34 4.55
CA SER A 36 -0.03 12.66 3.13
C SER A 36 1.23 13.45 2.73
N ALA A 37 1.77 14.27 3.63
CA ALA A 37 3.00 15.03 3.41
C ALA A 37 4.22 14.11 3.26
N ARG A 38 4.28 13.03 4.05
CA ARG A 38 5.34 12.01 3.97
C ARG A 38 4.98 10.84 3.05
N GLY A 39 3.75 10.79 2.55
CA GLY A 39 3.25 9.66 1.76
C GLY A 39 3.22 8.36 2.55
N THR A 40 2.95 8.40 3.85
CA THR A 40 2.94 7.19 4.70
C THR A 40 1.56 6.91 5.27
N LEU A 41 1.20 5.64 5.38
CA LEU A 41 -0.05 5.13 5.95
C LEU A 41 0.32 4.08 7.01
N VAL A 42 -0.40 4.07 8.13
CA VAL A 42 -0.32 2.99 9.12
C VAL A 42 -1.64 2.24 9.10
N VAL A 43 -1.56 0.93 8.90
CA VAL A 43 -2.71 0.05 8.80
C VAL A 43 -2.57 -1.13 9.76
N SER A 44 -3.70 -1.59 10.28
CA SER A 44 -3.79 -2.81 11.07
C SER A 44 -4.71 -3.83 10.40
N ASP A 45 -4.52 -5.10 10.73
CA ASP A 45 -5.53 -6.12 10.44
C ASP A 45 -6.81 -5.90 11.26
N ALA A 46 -7.88 -6.60 10.89
CA ALA A 46 -9.19 -6.48 11.54
C ALA A 46 -9.15 -6.81 13.05
N GLN A 47 -8.27 -7.73 13.47
CA GLN A 47 -8.11 -8.14 14.86
C GLN A 47 -7.09 -7.27 15.62
N ARG A 48 -6.45 -6.30 14.95
CA ARG A 48 -5.39 -5.44 15.52
C ARG A 48 -4.27 -6.23 16.17
N THR A 49 -3.92 -7.34 15.54
CA THR A 49 -2.83 -8.23 15.98
C THR A 49 -1.47 -7.67 15.57
N GLY A 50 -1.40 -6.83 14.53
CA GLY A 50 -0.20 -6.10 14.19
C GLY A 50 -0.46 -4.86 13.33
N ASN A 51 0.46 -3.90 13.45
CA ASN A 51 0.46 -2.67 12.66
C ASN A 51 1.56 -2.71 11.60
N MET A 52 1.24 -2.19 10.42
CA MET A 52 2.14 -2.10 9.28
C MET A 52 2.17 -0.67 8.78
N ARG A 53 3.36 -0.18 8.45
CA ARG A 53 3.55 1.09 7.78
C ARG A 53 3.76 0.86 6.29
N ILE A 54 3.01 1.61 5.50
CA ILE A 54 3.11 1.66 4.04
C ILE A 54 3.65 3.04 3.68
N ALA A 55 4.78 3.12 3.00
CA ALA A 55 5.34 4.36 2.47
C ALA A 55 5.25 4.38 0.93
N LEU A 56 4.83 5.52 0.39
CA LEU A 56 4.83 5.82 -1.03
C LEU A 56 5.97 6.78 -1.32
N ASN A 57 7.05 6.23 -1.87
CA ASN A 57 8.28 6.94 -2.18
C ASN A 57 8.34 7.31 -3.66
N ILE A 58 8.68 8.57 -3.92
CA ILE A 58 8.97 9.09 -5.25
C ILE A 58 10.50 9.20 -5.33
N GLU A 59 11.18 8.16 -5.82
CA GLU A 59 12.65 8.12 -5.91
C GLU A 59 13.17 9.01 -7.06
N GLY A 60 12.81 10.29 -7.07
CA GLY A 60 13.21 11.26 -8.10
C GLY A 60 12.61 11.00 -9.50
N ARG A 61 11.75 9.99 -9.64
CA ARG A 61 11.03 9.64 -10.87
C ARG A 61 9.55 9.95 -10.69
N THR A 62 8.99 10.78 -11.57
CA THR A 62 7.59 11.20 -11.49
C THR A 62 6.62 10.19 -12.08
N ASP A 63 7.12 9.23 -12.85
CA ASP A 63 6.36 8.23 -13.61
C ASP A 63 6.22 6.88 -12.88
N GLN A 64 6.89 6.72 -11.73
CA GLN A 64 6.81 5.51 -10.93
C GLN A 64 6.84 5.82 -9.44
N ILE A 65 6.02 5.09 -8.69
CA ILE A 65 5.96 5.17 -7.23
C ILE A 65 6.46 3.85 -6.67
N ARG A 66 7.39 3.94 -5.72
CA ARG A 66 7.80 2.80 -4.91
C ARG A 66 6.88 2.71 -3.71
N VAL A 67 6.23 1.57 -3.53
CA VAL A 67 5.45 1.27 -2.33
C VAL A 67 6.27 0.33 -1.46
N ASP A 68 6.62 0.78 -0.26
CA ASP A 68 7.37 0.04 0.74
C ASP A 68 6.45 -0.31 1.92
N ILE A 69 6.47 -1.56 2.35
CA ILE A 69 5.72 -2.08 3.49
C ILE A 69 6.71 -2.60 4.53
N PHE A 70 6.55 -2.13 5.76
CA PHE A 70 7.41 -2.44 6.89
C PHE A 70 6.60 -2.58 8.17
N PRO A 71 7.07 -3.39 9.12
CA PRO A 71 6.39 -3.56 10.38
C PRO A 71 6.43 -2.23 11.14
N GLU A 72 5.30 -1.80 11.68
CA GLU A 72 5.26 -0.66 12.62
C GLU A 72 5.75 -1.12 14.00
N ASP A 73 5.35 -2.34 14.38
CA ASP A 73 5.63 -2.94 15.69
C ASP A 73 6.64 -4.10 15.59
N SER A 74 6.89 -4.79 16.70
CA SER A 74 7.83 -5.92 16.72
C SER A 74 7.31 -7.17 15.99
N ASP A 75 6.05 -7.17 15.54
CA ASP A 75 5.38 -8.31 14.92
C ASP A 75 5.70 -8.40 13.42
N ARG A 76 6.78 -9.13 13.11
CA ARG A 76 7.33 -9.25 11.76
C ARG A 76 6.60 -10.28 10.90
N ASP A 77 5.99 -11.29 11.53
CA ASP A 77 5.39 -12.42 10.83
C ASP A 77 4.09 -12.00 10.12
N ILE A 78 3.29 -11.17 10.78
CA ILE A 78 2.07 -10.58 10.21
C ILE A 78 2.41 -9.68 9.01
N THR A 79 3.46 -8.87 9.14
CA THR A 79 3.88 -7.97 8.07
C THR A 79 4.32 -8.73 6.83
N GLU A 80 5.04 -9.84 7.00
CA GLU A 80 5.48 -10.65 5.86
C GLU A 80 4.30 -11.21 5.07
N ILE A 81 3.29 -11.76 5.75
CA ILE A 81 2.07 -12.30 5.12
C ILE A 81 1.29 -11.20 4.39
N TRP A 82 0.97 -10.12 5.10
CA TRP A 82 0.12 -9.06 4.55
C TRP A 82 0.81 -8.23 3.49
N SER A 83 2.13 -8.05 3.56
CA SER A 83 2.86 -7.28 2.55
C SER A 83 2.66 -7.83 1.14
N HIS A 84 2.66 -9.15 0.97
CA HIS A 84 2.39 -9.80 -0.31
C HIS A 84 0.95 -9.57 -0.77
N ILE A 85 -0.01 -9.79 0.13
CA ILE A 85 -1.44 -9.65 -0.16
C ILE A 85 -1.77 -8.21 -0.55
N ILE A 86 -1.27 -7.21 0.19
CA ILE A 86 -1.49 -5.79 -0.09
C ILE A 86 -0.91 -5.41 -1.44
N LEU A 87 0.33 -5.83 -1.76
CA LEU A 87 0.97 -5.48 -3.02
C LEU A 87 0.29 -6.13 -4.24
N ASP A 88 -0.22 -7.35 -4.09
CA ASP A 88 -0.94 -8.06 -5.15
C ASP A 88 -2.34 -7.49 -5.36
N GLU A 89 -3.08 -7.24 -4.28
CA GLU A 89 -4.40 -6.62 -4.35
C GLU A 89 -4.31 -5.17 -4.87
N LEU A 90 -3.25 -4.42 -4.53
CA LEU A 90 -3.00 -3.08 -5.07
C LEU A 90 -2.84 -3.12 -6.59
N SER A 91 -2.06 -4.07 -7.13
CA SER A 91 -1.93 -4.26 -8.57
C SER A 91 -3.30 -4.53 -9.22
N GLY A 92 -4.10 -5.43 -8.63
CA GLY A 92 -5.43 -5.75 -9.13
C GLY A 92 -6.40 -4.57 -9.07
N THR A 93 -6.35 -3.78 -7.99
CA THR A 93 -7.18 -2.60 -7.80
C THR A 93 -6.83 -1.49 -8.78
N ILE A 94 -5.55 -1.24 -9.03
CA ILE A 94 -5.12 -0.29 -10.07
C ILE A 94 -5.62 -0.74 -11.44
N GLN A 95 -5.45 -2.02 -11.79
CA GLN A 95 -5.94 -2.54 -13.08
C GLN A 95 -7.45 -2.35 -13.25
N ARG A 96 -8.24 -2.66 -12.21
CA ARG A 96 -9.70 -2.42 -12.22
C ARG A 96 -10.05 -0.95 -12.33
N ALA A 97 -9.33 -0.07 -11.63
CA ALA A 97 -9.55 1.37 -11.68
C ALA A 97 -9.27 1.95 -13.06
N LEU A 98 -8.24 1.46 -13.76
CA LEU A 98 -7.91 1.86 -15.13
C LEU A 98 -8.95 1.36 -16.14
N GLN A 99 -9.39 0.10 -16.03
CA GLN A 99 -10.46 -0.44 -16.89
C GLN A 99 -11.78 0.33 -16.76
N ARG A 100 -12.12 0.80 -15.56
CA ARG A 100 -13.32 1.64 -15.33
C ARG A 100 -13.21 3.03 -15.97
N ARG A 101 -12.00 3.53 -16.23
CA ARG A 101 -11.78 4.83 -16.88
C ARG A 101 -11.87 4.76 -18.40
N ASP A 102 -11.46 3.66 -19.01
CA ASP A 102 -11.53 3.46 -20.46
C ASP A 102 -12.96 3.21 -20.97
N ASN A 103 -13.88 2.82 -20.08
CA ASN A 103 -15.27 2.50 -20.43
C ASN A 103 -16.26 3.68 -20.23
N ARG A 104 -15.75 4.92 -20.18
CA ARG A 104 -16.52 6.15 -19.99
C ARG A 104 -16.29 7.13 -21.12
#